data_AF-A0A7C3SUL6-F1
#
_entry.id   AF-A0A7C3SUL6-F1
#
_cell.length_a   1.000
_cell.length_b   1.000
_cell.length_c   1.000
_cell.angle_alpha   90.00
_cell.angle_beta   90.00
_cell.angle_gamma   90.00
#
_symmetry.space_group_name_H-M   'P 1'
#
loop_
_entity.id
_entity.type
_entity.pdbx_description
1 polymer ?
#
loop_
_entity_poly.entity_id
_entity_poly.type
_entity_poly.pdbx_seq_one_letter_code
_entity_poly.pdbx_strand_id
1 'polypeptide(L)' 'MKVIILTVLALLIVSTVVFAHPGRTNRYGCHRCWTNCEYWGLDYGEYHCH' A
#
# COMPACT_ATOMS: atom_id res chain seq x y z
N MET A 1 -14.77 -22.75 -23.50
CA MET A 1 -13.72 -21.72 -23.79
C MET A 1 -14.23 -20.30 -23.64
N LYS A 2 -15.33 -19.88 -24.30
CA LYS A 2 -15.89 -18.52 -24.18
C LYS A 2 -16.20 -18.05 -22.74
N VAL A 3 -16.81 -18.92 -21.92
CA VAL A 3 -17.10 -18.59 -20.51
C VAL A 3 -15.83 -18.32 -19.70
N ILE A 4 -14.77 -19.11 -19.94
CA ILE A 4 -13.47 -18.95 -19.27
C ILE A 4 -12.81 -17.62 -19.66
N ILE A 5 -12.89 -17.24 -20.94
CA ILE A 5 -12.36 -15.96 -21.42
C ILE A 5 -13.11 -14.79 -20.77
N LEU A 6 -14.44 -14.89 -20.66
CA LEU A 6 -15.26 -13.85 -20.03
C LEU A 6 -15.00 -13.72 -18.53
N THR A 7 -14.81 -14.84 -17.80
CA THR A 7 -14.48 -14.78 -16.37
C THR A 7 -13.08 -14.21 -16.12
N VAL A 8 -12.08 -14.56 -16.94
CA VAL A 8 -10.74 -13.97 -16.85
C VAL A 8 -10.81 -12.46 -17.12
N LEU A 9 -11.56 -12.02 -18.13
CA LEU A 9 -11.71 -10.61 -18.45
C LEU A 9 -12.40 -9.83 -17.31
N ALA A 10 -13.41 -10.42 -16.67
CA ALA A 10 -14.10 -9.81 -15.53
C ALA A 10 -13.17 -9.62 -14.32
N LEU A 11 -12.28 -10.57 -14.03
CA LEU A 11 -11.32 -10.48 -12.92
C LEU A 11 -10.28 -9.36 -13.11
N LEU A 12 -9.91 -9.05 -14.35
CA LEU A 12 -8.95 -7.98 -14.66
C LEU A 12 -9.50 -6.56 -14.39
N ILE A 13 -10.83 -6.40 -14.33
CA ILE A 13 -11.49 -5.10 -14.11
C ILE A 13 -11.64 -4.81 -12.61
N VAL A 14 -11.43 -5.80 -11.74
CA VAL A 14 -11.53 -5.63 -10.29
C VAL A 14 -10.29 -4.92 -9.76
N SER A 15 -10.35 -3.59 -9.61
CA SER A 15 -9.34 -2.83 -8.87
C SER A 15 -9.58 -2.97 -7.37
N THR A 16 -8.59 -3.47 -6.62
CA THR A 16 -8.62 -3.43 -5.15
C THR A 16 -8.10 -2.09 -4.65
N VAL A 17 -8.79 -1.49 -3.66
CA VAL A 17 -8.25 -0.37 -2.90
C VAL A 17 -7.22 -0.95 -1.93
N VAL A 18 -5.95 -0.61 -2.13
CA VAL A 18 -4.86 -1.02 -1.24
C VAL A 18 -4.32 0.21 -0.51
N PHE A 19 -4.34 0.17 0.82
CA PHE A 19 -3.69 1.18 1.64
C PHE A 19 -2.22 0.80 1.76
N ALA A 20 -1.37 1.43 0.94
CA ALA A 20 0.07 1.30 1.10
C ALA A 20 0.46 1.97 2.42
N HIS A 21 0.95 1.19 3.39
CA HIS A 21 1.64 1.78 4.54
C HIS A 21 2.88 2.53 4.03
N PRO A 22 3.07 3.80 4.44
CA PRO A 22 4.22 4.60 4.01
C PRO A 22 5.50 3.95 4.52
N GLY A 23 6.44 3.69 3.61
CA GLY A 23 7.79 3.23 3.96
C GLY A 23 7.92 1.71 4.12
N ARG A 24 8.73 1.09 3.25
CA ARG A 24 9.26 -0.25 3.52
C ARG A 24 9.97 -0.24 4.87
N THR A 25 9.47 -1.02 5.83
CA THR A 25 10.17 -1.25 7.09
C THR A 25 11.54 -1.85 6.78
N ASN A 26 12.56 -1.34 7.46
CA ASN A 26 13.90 -1.91 7.38
C ASN A 26 14.00 -3.17 8.28
N ARG A 27 15.19 -3.76 8.35
CA ARG A 27 15.45 -4.97 9.14
C ARG A 27 15.09 -4.88 10.63
N TYR A 28 14.86 -3.68 11.15
CA TYR A 28 14.51 -3.42 12.54
C TYR A 28 13.01 -3.14 12.74
N GLY A 29 12.18 -3.25 11.70
CA GLY A 29 10.74 -2.94 11.79
C GLY A 29 10.42 -1.44 11.73
N CYS A 30 11.38 -0.61 11.33
CA CYS A 30 11.24 0.85 11.36
C CYS A 30 11.35 1.45 9.95
N HIS A 31 10.83 2.67 9.74
CA HIS A 31 10.94 3.39 8.46
C HIS A 31 10.90 4.90 8.65
N ARG A 32 11.12 5.65 7.55
CA ARG A 32 10.85 7.09 7.49
C ARG A 32 9.48 7.35 6.88
N CYS A 33 8.74 8.28 7.46
CA CYS A 33 7.47 8.73 6.90
C CYS A 33 7.70 9.71 5.74
N TRP A 34 7.03 9.48 4.60
CA TRP A 34 7.15 10.33 3.40
C TRP A 34 5.81 10.77 2.82
N THR A 35 4.71 10.12 3.19
CA THR A 35 3.37 10.43 2.68
C THR A 35 2.38 10.47 3.83
N ASN A 36 1.50 11.48 3.84
CA ASN A 36 0.44 11.66 4.84
C ASN A 36 0.94 11.66 6.30
N CYS A 37 2.16 12.12 6.59
CA CYS A 37 2.75 12.03 7.94
C CYS A 37 1.95 12.80 8.99
N GLU A 38 1.55 14.03 8.64
CA GLU A 38 0.76 14.89 9.53
C GLU A 38 -0.60 14.27 9.91
N TYR A 39 -1.22 13.52 8.98
CA TYR A 39 -2.46 12.78 9.26
C TYR A 39 -2.27 11.74 10.38
N TRP A 40 -1.07 11.19 10.50
CA TRP A 40 -0.69 10.22 11.54
C TRP A 40 -0.02 10.88 12.77
N GLY A 41 0.04 12.21 12.83
CA GLY A 41 0.71 12.93 13.92
C GLY A 41 2.24 12.82 13.90
N LEU A 42 2.82 12.61 12.72
CA LEU A 42 4.27 12.47 12.51
C LEU A 42 4.81 13.59 11.63
N ASP A 43 6.09 13.92 11.80
CA ASP A 43 6.78 14.88 10.94
C ASP A 43 7.22 14.26 9.61
N TYR A 44 7.31 15.07 8.55
CA TYR A 44 7.84 14.63 7.26
C TYR A 44 9.31 14.21 7.39
N GLY A 45 9.61 12.97 7.00
CA GLY A 45 10.94 12.37 7.13
C GLY A 45 11.24 11.78 8.52
N GLU A 46 10.30 11.86 9.46
CA GLU A 46 10.43 11.28 10.80
C GLU A 46 10.66 9.77 10.69
N TYR A 47 11.66 9.29 11.44
CA TYR A 47 11.97 7.87 11.53
C TYR A 47 11.30 7.27 12.77
N HIS A 48 10.42 6.29 12.56
CA HIS A 48 9.69 5.62 13.63
C HIS A 48 9.58 4.11 13.38
N CYS A 49 9.17 3.37 14.42
CA CYS A 49 8.99 1.91 14.38
C CYS A 49 7.52 1.55 14.66
N HIS A 50 7.06 0.44 14.11
CA HIS A 50 5.70 -0.11 14.31
C HIS A 50 5.69 -1.21 15.36
#